data_AF-A0A7Z9K591-F1
#
_entry.id   AF-A0A7Z9K591-F1
#
_cell.length_a   1.000
_cell.length_b   1.000
_cell.length_c   1.000
_cell.angle_alpha   90.00
_cell.angle_beta   90.00
_cell.angle_gamma   90.00
#
_symmetry.space_group_name_H-M   'P 1'
#
loop_
_entity.id
_entity.type
_entity.pdbx_description
1 polymer ?
#
loop_
_entity_poly.entity_id
_entity_poly.type
_entity_poly.pdbx_seq_one_letter_code
_entity_poly.pdbx_strand_id
1 'polypeptide(L)'
;MPLPTNLCFAFILITFFGIFFSEVSNANEKNLVSRGDKVAAKQAYMLAQKLKWVTYQKVRNRVQNPILKKALLWYRLKSPNSGSNFGQIDGFMTDNPDWPQKKLMQIRAEQVMPPTMSDIEVLKWFKHQNPLTPNGTTRLAASLLKSGKKSHATKLIQNIWINGNFGAKQEAQFYRQFRQYMTRENHIERLERLLWEGK
;
A
#
# COMPACT_ATOMS: atom_id res chain seq x y z
N MET A 1 -24.57 14.91 74.31
CA MET A 1 -25.65 14.06 73.76
C MET A 1 -25.55 14.08 72.24
N PRO A 2 -25.37 12.92 71.55
CA PRO A 2 -25.09 12.88 70.12
C PRO A 2 -26.29 12.44 69.24
N LEU A 3 -26.28 12.97 68.00
CA LEU A 3 -26.81 12.46 66.70
C LEU A 3 -28.35 12.42 66.48
N PRO A 4 -28.86 12.71 65.24
CA PRO A 4 -28.51 11.91 64.05
C PRO A 4 -28.37 12.63 62.68
N THR A 5 -27.33 12.20 61.95
CA THR A 5 -27.28 11.68 60.56
C THR A 5 -27.99 12.33 59.35
N ASN A 6 -27.20 12.38 58.26
CA ASN A 6 -27.52 12.16 56.84
C ASN A 6 -28.16 13.29 56.02
N LEU A 7 -27.40 13.79 55.04
CA LEU A 7 -27.71 13.83 53.59
C LEU A 7 -26.92 15.00 52.95
N CYS A 8 -25.78 14.73 52.32
CA CYS A 8 -25.30 15.57 51.20
C CYS A 8 -24.18 14.88 50.40
N PHE A 9 -24.43 13.67 49.89
CA PHE A 9 -23.58 13.04 48.88
C PHE A 9 -24.45 12.50 47.76
N ALA A 10 -25.09 13.40 47.02
CA ALA A 10 -25.87 13.01 45.84
C ALA A 10 -25.98 14.15 44.82
N PHE A 11 -24.89 14.85 44.49
CA PHE A 11 -24.94 15.84 43.40
C PHE A 11 -23.64 16.06 42.61
N ILE A 12 -22.70 15.11 42.60
CA ILE A 12 -21.50 15.16 41.73
C ILE A 12 -21.23 13.80 41.06
N LEU A 13 -22.25 13.21 40.44
CA LEU A 13 -22.06 11.99 39.63
C LEU A 13 -22.95 11.94 38.37
N ILE A 14 -23.56 13.06 37.98
CA ILE A 14 -24.38 13.16 36.76
C ILE A 14 -23.79 14.09 35.70
N THR A 15 -22.80 14.93 36.03
CA THR A 15 -22.18 15.81 35.01
C THR A 15 -20.95 15.22 34.31
N PHE A 16 -20.30 14.19 34.85
CA PHE A 16 -19.15 13.56 34.18
C PHE A 16 -19.54 12.40 33.23
N PHE A 17 -20.72 11.79 33.40
CA PHE A 17 -21.20 10.74 32.49
C PHE A 17 -21.82 11.32 31.20
N GLY A 18 -22.31 12.56 31.23
CA GLY A 18 -22.87 13.23 30.06
C GLY A 18 -21.82 13.65 29.01
N ILE A 19 -20.61 13.99 29.45
CA ILE A 19 -19.53 14.44 28.54
C ILE A 19 -18.98 13.24 27.76
N PHE A 20 -18.73 12.11 28.44
CA PHE A 20 -18.18 10.90 27.80
C PHE A 20 -19.16 10.24 26.82
N PHE A 21 -20.46 10.27 27.10
CA PHE A 21 -21.48 9.70 26.20
C PHE A 21 -21.70 10.55 24.94
N SER A 22 -21.57 11.88 25.05
CA SER A 22 -21.75 12.82 23.92
C SER A 22 -20.62 12.78 22.90
N GLU A 23 -19.41 12.41 23.32
CA GLU A 23 -18.21 12.36 22.48
C GLU A 23 -18.16 11.07 21.66
N VAL A 24 -18.56 9.94 22.28
CA VAL A 24 -18.70 8.64 21.62
C VAL A 24 -19.87 8.63 20.62
N SER A 25 -20.99 9.28 20.92
CA SER A 25 -22.13 9.39 19.98
C SER A 25 -21.80 10.28 18.77
N ASN A 26 -21.11 11.41 18.97
CA ASN A 26 -20.64 12.29 17.88
C ASN A 26 -19.67 11.58 16.91
N ALA A 27 -18.76 10.75 17.45
CA ALA A 27 -17.84 9.96 16.63
C ALA A 27 -18.58 8.91 15.78
N ASN A 28 -19.68 8.36 16.29
CA ASN A 28 -20.46 7.35 15.59
C ASN A 28 -21.37 7.96 14.50
N GLU A 29 -21.96 9.13 14.74
CA GLU A 29 -22.76 9.86 13.74
C GLU A 29 -21.93 10.38 12.55
N LYS A 30 -20.70 10.88 12.80
CA LYS A 30 -19.76 11.28 11.72
C LYS A 30 -19.38 10.12 10.78
N ASN A 31 -19.54 8.88 11.25
CA ASN A 31 -19.21 7.68 10.50
C ASN A 31 -20.42 7.03 9.82
N LEU A 32 -21.62 7.60 9.95
CA LEU A 32 -22.78 7.13 9.21
C LEU A 32 -22.61 7.42 7.72
N VAL A 33 -22.86 6.40 6.90
CA VAL A 33 -22.78 6.52 5.43
C VAL A 33 -24.11 7.05 4.91
N SER A 34 -24.12 8.31 4.46
CA SER A 34 -25.31 8.98 3.93
C SER A 34 -25.81 8.36 2.62
N ARG A 35 -27.07 8.65 2.22
CA ARG A 35 -27.57 8.26 0.89
C ARG A 35 -26.72 8.83 -0.24
N GLY A 36 -26.28 10.09 -0.10
CA GLY A 36 -25.39 10.76 -1.06
C GLY A 36 -24.04 10.05 -1.19
N ASP A 37 -23.45 9.62 -0.06
CA ASP A 37 -22.22 8.84 -0.04
C ASP A 37 -22.36 7.50 -0.76
N LYS A 38 -23.46 6.77 -0.52
CA LYS A 38 -23.74 5.49 -1.19
C LYS A 38 -23.84 5.66 -2.71
N VAL A 39 -24.56 6.70 -3.16
CA VAL A 39 -24.70 7.02 -4.59
C VAL A 39 -23.35 7.39 -5.21
N ALA A 40 -22.59 8.25 -4.55
CA ALA A 40 -21.27 8.66 -5.01
C ALA A 40 -20.28 7.49 -5.06
N ALA A 41 -20.28 6.59 -4.07
CA ALA A 41 -19.44 5.40 -4.07
C ALA A 41 -19.79 4.44 -5.20
N LYS A 42 -21.09 4.19 -5.45
CA LYS A 42 -21.55 3.39 -6.60
C LYS A 42 -21.08 4.01 -7.92
N GLN A 43 -21.20 5.34 -8.06
CA GLN A 43 -20.72 6.05 -9.24
C GLN A 43 -19.19 5.96 -9.40
N ALA A 44 -18.43 6.14 -8.31
CA ALA A 44 -16.98 6.02 -8.32
C ALA A 44 -16.55 4.60 -8.76
N TYR A 45 -17.20 3.56 -8.26
CA TYR A 45 -16.95 2.18 -8.69
C TYR A 45 -17.16 2.01 -10.20
N MET A 46 -18.29 2.46 -10.74
CA MET A 46 -18.55 2.40 -12.19
C MET A 46 -17.52 3.17 -13.03
N LEU A 47 -17.04 4.32 -12.53
CA LEU A 47 -16.00 5.09 -13.20
C LEU A 47 -14.65 4.37 -13.19
N ALA A 48 -14.32 3.68 -12.11
CA ALA A 48 -13.09 2.91 -12.02
C ALA A 48 -13.09 1.71 -12.97
N GLN A 49 -14.22 1.01 -13.13
CA GLN A 49 -14.37 -0.06 -14.13
C GLN A 49 -14.14 0.45 -15.56
N LYS A 50 -14.42 1.74 -15.82
CA LYS A 50 -14.19 2.41 -17.10
C LYS A 50 -12.85 3.15 -17.18
N LEU A 51 -11.96 2.98 -16.19
CA LEU A 51 -10.66 3.66 -16.07
C LEU A 51 -10.74 5.19 -16.09
N LYS A 52 -11.89 5.79 -15.73
CA LYS A 52 -12.13 7.24 -15.74
C LYS A 52 -11.64 7.91 -14.45
N TRP A 53 -10.33 7.86 -14.20
CA TRP A 53 -9.72 8.26 -12.92
C TRP A 53 -9.82 9.75 -12.58
N VAL A 54 -9.84 10.63 -13.58
CA VAL A 54 -10.04 12.08 -13.36
C VAL A 54 -11.45 12.36 -12.82
N THR A 55 -12.48 11.78 -13.45
CA THR A 55 -13.86 11.92 -12.98
C THR A 55 -14.09 11.17 -11.67
N TYR A 56 -13.44 10.01 -11.49
CA TYR A 56 -13.42 9.27 -10.23
C TYR A 56 -13.00 10.17 -9.06
N GLN A 57 -11.91 10.92 -9.25
CA GLN A 57 -11.40 11.85 -8.25
C GLN A 57 -12.42 12.94 -7.90
N LYS A 58 -13.10 13.50 -8.91
CA LYS A 58 -14.16 14.50 -8.71
C LYS A 58 -15.34 13.94 -7.90
N VAL A 59 -15.77 12.71 -8.19
CA VAL A 59 -16.84 12.04 -7.45
C VAL A 59 -16.41 11.73 -6.01
N ARG A 60 -15.18 11.22 -5.80
CA ARG A 60 -14.65 10.96 -4.45
C ARG A 60 -14.63 12.21 -3.59
N ASN A 61 -14.34 13.38 -4.16
CA ASN A 61 -14.31 14.64 -3.41
C ASN A 61 -15.68 15.03 -2.83
N ARG A 62 -16.79 14.51 -3.37
CA ARG A 62 -18.16 14.76 -2.89
C ARG A 62 -18.54 13.87 -1.71
N VAL A 63 -17.82 12.77 -1.50
CA VAL A 63 -18.04 11.85 -0.37
C VAL A 63 -17.63 12.55 0.93
N GLN A 64 -18.55 12.58 1.87
CA GLN A 64 -18.39 13.23 3.18
C GLN A 64 -17.84 12.25 4.21
N ASN A 65 -18.32 11.01 4.18
CA ASN A 65 -17.87 9.99 5.13
C ASN A 65 -16.35 9.72 4.98
N PRO A 66 -15.54 9.95 6.03
CA PRO A 66 -14.09 9.90 5.93
C PRO A 66 -13.55 8.50 5.65
N ILE A 67 -14.17 7.46 6.23
CA ILE A 67 -13.77 6.06 6.02
C ILE A 67 -14.02 5.65 4.57
N LEU A 68 -15.21 5.95 4.04
CA LEU A 68 -15.54 5.65 2.65
C LEU A 68 -14.66 6.44 1.67
N LYS A 69 -14.37 7.71 1.96
CA LYS A 69 -13.44 8.52 1.17
C LYS A 69 -12.04 7.92 1.14
N LYS A 70 -11.55 7.41 2.28
CA LYS A 70 -10.27 6.69 2.41
C LYS A 70 -10.29 5.36 1.66
N ALA A 71 -11.38 4.59 1.74
CA ALA A 71 -11.55 3.34 0.99
C ALA A 71 -11.53 3.55 -0.53
N LEU A 72 -12.17 4.62 -1.02
CA LEU A 72 -12.09 5.00 -2.44
C LEU A 72 -10.68 5.47 -2.84
N LEU A 73 -9.99 6.21 -1.98
CA LEU A 73 -8.58 6.55 -2.24
C LEU A 73 -7.74 5.28 -2.38
N TRP A 74 -7.81 4.36 -1.41
CA TRP A 74 -7.12 3.08 -1.47
C TRP A 74 -7.47 2.28 -2.72
N TYR A 75 -8.75 2.25 -3.11
CA TYR A 75 -9.19 1.56 -4.32
C TYR A 75 -8.47 2.11 -5.56
N ARG A 76 -8.35 3.45 -5.70
CA ARG A 76 -7.58 4.07 -6.79
C ARG A 76 -6.10 3.69 -6.72
N LEU A 77 -5.48 3.76 -5.54
CA LEU A 77 -4.04 3.51 -5.36
C LEU A 77 -3.66 2.06 -5.70
N LYS A 78 -4.50 1.09 -5.31
CA LYS A 78 -4.25 -0.33 -5.62
C LYS A 78 -4.56 -0.73 -7.06
N SER A 79 -5.27 0.12 -7.82
CA SER A 79 -5.63 -0.13 -9.20
C SER A 79 -4.47 0.19 -10.16
N PRO A 80 -4.17 -0.72 -11.12
CA PRO A 80 -3.17 -0.45 -12.13
C PRO A 80 -3.60 0.72 -13.01
N ASN A 81 -2.62 1.45 -13.57
CA ASN A 81 -2.85 2.55 -14.52
C ASN A 81 -3.82 3.63 -14.03
N SER A 82 -3.93 3.83 -12.71
CA SER A 82 -4.80 4.83 -12.10
C SER A 82 -4.24 6.26 -12.12
N GLY A 83 -3.04 6.41 -12.68
CA GLY A 83 -2.25 7.64 -12.61
C GLY A 83 -1.75 7.95 -11.20
N SER A 84 -1.79 6.98 -10.28
CA SER A 84 -1.22 7.15 -8.93
C SER A 84 0.30 7.04 -8.99
N ASN A 85 0.99 7.93 -8.30
CA ASN A 85 2.46 7.92 -8.24
C ASN A 85 2.97 7.21 -6.96
N PHE A 86 4.28 6.96 -6.92
CA PHE A 86 4.93 6.30 -5.79
C PHE A 86 4.64 6.97 -4.45
N GLY A 87 4.81 8.28 -4.34
CA GLY A 87 4.61 9.00 -3.08
C GLY A 87 3.17 8.93 -2.56
N GLN A 88 2.18 8.89 -3.44
CA GLN A 88 0.77 8.69 -3.05
C GLN A 88 0.51 7.31 -2.45
N ILE A 89 1.15 6.27 -3.00
CA ILE A 89 0.99 4.89 -2.52
C ILE A 89 1.78 4.70 -1.22
N ASP A 90 3.03 5.16 -1.18
CA ASP A 90 3.92 5.06 -0.03
C ASP A 90 3.41 5.85 1.17
N GLY A 91 2.94 7.08 0.93
CA GLY A 91 2.29 7.89 1.97
C GLY A 91 1.05 7.21 2.54
N PHE A 92 0.18 6.66 1.68
CA PHE A 92 -0.98 5.92 2.16
C PHE A 92 -0.60 4.69 3.00
N MET A 93 0.42 3.92 2.58
CA MET A 93 0.90 2.77 3.34
C MET A 93 1.49 3.16 4.69
N THR A 94 2.22 4.28 4.74
CA THR A 94 2.83 4.81 5.97
C THR A 94 1.77 5.30 6.94
N ASP A 95 0.78 6.05 6.45
CA ASP A 95 -0.29 6.63 7.26
C ASP A 95 -1.34 5.59 7.70
N ASN A 96 -1.36 4.40 7.09
CA ASN A 96 -2.39 3.38 7.32
C ASN A 96 -1.79 1.97 7.36
N PRO A 97 -0.93 1.65 8.35
CA PRO A 97 -0.19 0.39 8.40
C PRO A 97 -1.07 -0.87 8.48
N ASP A 98 -2.24 -0.75 9.10
CA ASP A 98 -3.21 -1.84 9.30
C ASP A 98 -4.26 -1.93 8.17
N TRP A 99 -4.15 -1.09 7.13
CA TRP A 99 -5.09 -1.12 6.02
C TRP A 99 -4.92 -2.40 5.19
N PRO A 100 -6.01 -3.02 4.72
CA PRO A 100 -5.94 -4.30 4.01
C PRO A 100 -5.08 -4.26 2.74
N GLN A 101 -4.62 -5.46 2.35
CA GLN A 101 -3.84 -5.69 1.12
C GLN A 101 -2.50 -4.95 1.07
N LYS A 102 -1.80 -4.79 2.20
CA LYS A 102 -0.45 -4.20 2.28
C LYS A 102 0.52 -4.75 1.23
N LYS A 103 0.53 -6.07 1.00
CA LYS A 103 1.36 -6.72 -0.04
C LYS A 103 1.05 -6.20 -1.45
N LEU A 104 -0.22 -6.06 -1.79
CA LEU A 104 -0.63 -5.51 -3.09
C LEU A 104 -0.23 -4.04 -3.22
N MET A 105 -0.39 -3.26 -2.16
CA MET A 105 0.02 -1.85 -2.15
C MET A 105 1.53 -1.71 -2.38
N GLN A 106 2.34 -2.55 -1.73
CA GLN A 106 3.78 -2.59 -1.99
C GLN A 106 4.09 -2.94 -3.44
N ILE A 107 3.43 -3.97 -4.01
CA ILE A 107 3.57 -4.32 -5.43
C ILE A 107 3.26 -3.10 -6.33
N ARG A 108 2.21 -2.33 -6.02
CA ARG A 108 1.88 -1.12 -6.78
C ARG A 108 2.93 -0.03 -6.62
N ALA A 109 3.43 0.21 -5.41
CA ALA A 109 4.51 1.16 -5.17
C ALA A 109 5.75 0.80 -5.98
N GLU A 110 6.18 -0.46 -5.97
CA GLU A 110 7.33 -0.93 -6.76
C GLU A 110 7.13 -0.75 -8.27
N GLN A 111 5.91 -0.94 -8.77
CA GLN A 111 5.59 -0.77 -10.19
C GLN A 111 5.70 0.69 -10.65
N VAL A 112 5.40 1.66 -9.79
CA VAL A 112 5.43 3.09 -10.11
C VAL A 112 6.61 3.83 -9.48
N MET A 113 7.59 3.11 -8.92
CA MET A 113 8.80 3.68 -8.37
C MET A 113 9.55 4.49 -9.45
N PRO A 114 9.79 5.79 -9.24
CA PRO A 114 10.22 6.65 -10.33
C PRO A 114 11.68 6.37 -10.70
N PRO A 115 12.06 6.42 -12.00
CA PRO A 115 13.44 6.23 -12.44
C PRO A 115 14.41 7.22 -11.80
N THR A 116 13.92 8.40 -11.41
CA THR A 116 14.68 9.47 -10.78
C THR A 116 14.97 9.26 -9.28
N MET A 117 14.34 8.28 -8.62
CA MET A 117 14.63 7.99 -7.20
C MET A 117 16.09 7.55 -7.04
N SER A 118 16.82 8.21 -6.13
CA SER A 118 18.24 7.96 -5.90
C SER A 118 18.50 6.57 -5.29
N ASP A 119 19.72 6.06 -5.44
CA ASP A 119 20.10 4.77 -4.86
C ASP A 119 19.95 4.75 -3.33
N ILE A 120 20.21 5.89 -2.67
CA ILE A 120 20.05 6.04 -1.22
C ILE A 120 18.58 5.93 -0.82
N GLU A 121 17.68 6.59 -1.56
CA GLU A 121 16.23 6.52 -1.31
C GLU A 121 15.69 5.11 -1.56
N VAL A 122 16.13 4.42 -2.61
CA VAL A 122 15.77 3.03 -2.89
C VAL A 122 16.20 2.12 -1.74
N LEU A 123 17.46 2.24 -1.28
CA LEU A 123 17.98 1.46 -0.15
C LEU A 123 17.22 1.76 1.14
N LYS A 124 16.86 3.02 1.39
CA LYS A 124 16.06 3.43 2.55
C LYS A 124 14.66 2.82 2.50
N TRP A 125 13.99 2.85 1.35
CA TRP A 125 12.64 2.33 1.20
C TRP A 125 12.56 0.81 1.41
N PHE A 126 13.55 0.08 0.92
CA PHE A 126 13.66 -1.38 1.11
C PHE A 126 14.34 -1.80 2.42
N LYS A 127 14.65 -0.86 3.34
CA LYS A 127 15.37 -1.18 4.59
C LYS A 127 14.66 -2.25 5.44
N HIS A 128 13.33 -2.27 5.42
CA HIS A 128 12.50 -3.14 6.27
C HIS A 128 11.56 -4.05 5.48
N GLN A 129 11.73 -4.13 4.15
CA GLN A 129 10.88 -4.95 3.29
C GLN A 129 11.66 -5.48 2.10
N ASN A 130 11.41 -6.73 1.73
CA ASN A 130 11.98 -7.33 0.52
C ASN A 130 11.16 -6.92 -0.71
N PRO A 131 11.79 -6.75 -1.88
CA PRO A 131 11.07 -6.48 -3.11
C PRO A 131 10.17 -7.66 -3.50
N LEU A 132 8.99 -7.34 -4.03
CA LEU A 132 7.96 -8.30 -4.44
C LEU A 132 7.79 -8.39 -5.95
N THR A 133 8.44 -7.49 -6.68
CA THR A 133 8.35 -7.40 -8.14
C THR A 133 9.73 -7.41 -8.78
N PRO A 134 9.82 -7.79 -10.07
CA PRO A 134 11.05 -7.62 -10.82
C PRO A 134 11.54 -6.17 -10.89
N ASN A 135 10.64 -5.19 -10.99
CA ASN A 135 11.01 -3.77 -10.99
C ASN A 135 11.66 -3.37 -9.66
N GLY A 136 11.01 -3.66 -8.54
CA GLY A 136 11.56 -3.37 -7.21
C GLY A 136 12.89 -4.07 -6.98
N THR A 137 13.00 -5.34 -7.37
CA THR A 137 14.25 -6.11 -7.24
C THR A 137 15.37 -5.54 -8.10
N THR A 138 15.07 -5.13 -9.34
CA THR A 138 16.04 -4.49 -10.24
C THR A 138 16.61 -3.22 -9.62
N ARG A 139 15.73 -2.37 -9.07
CA ARG A 139 16.12 -1.12 -8.40
C ARG A 139 16.98 -1.41 -7.18
N LEU A 140 16.52 -2.28 -6.29
CA LEU A 140 17.25 -2.62 -5.07
C LEU A 140 18.61 -3.25 -5.38
N ALA A 141 18.67 -4.22 -6.29
CA ALA A 141 19.91 -4.89 -6.67
C ALA A 141 20.93 -3.91 -7.26
N ALA A 142 20.49 -3.01 -8.15
CA ALA A 142 21.37 -1.99 -8.71
C ALA A 142 21.94 -1.06 -7.63
N SER A 143 21.11 -0.59 -6.69
CA SER A 143 21.55 0.27 -5.60
C SER A 143 22.45 -0.46 -4.59
N LEU A 144 22.22 -1.76 -4.34
CA LEU A 144 23.09 -2.60 -3.52
C LEU A 144 24.47 -2.80 -4.17
N LEU A 145 24.53 -3.03 -5.49
CA LEU A 145 25.79 -3.16 -6.21
C LEU A 145 26.63 -1.88 -6.11
N LYS A 146 26.01 -0.72 -6.32
CA LYS A 146 26.68 0.59 -6.21
C LYS A 146 27.14 0.93 -4.79
N SER A 147 26.47 0.40 -3.77
CA SER A 147 26.86 0.56 -2.36
C SER A 147 27.81 -0.54 -1.86
N GLY A 148 28.39 -1.35 -2.76
CA GLY A 148 29.36 -2.39 -2.42
C GLY A 148 28.78 -3.67 -1.82
N LYS A 149 27.45 -3.78 -1.68
CA LYS A 149 26.76 -4.93 -1.08
C LYS A 149 26.52 -6.06 -2.09
N LYS A 150 27.59 -6.46 -2.80
CA LYS A 150 27.53 -7.40 -3.94
C LYS A 150 26.86 -8.74 -3.60
N SER A 151 27.24 -9.37 -2.49
CA SER A 151 26.67 -10.66 -2.08
C SER A 151 25.15 -10.62 -1.91
N HIS A 152 24.63 -9.55 -1.28
CA HIS A 152 23.19 -9.38 -1.12
C HIS A 152 22.49 -9.14 -2.47
N ALA A 153 23.06 -8.27 -3.32
CA ALA A 153 22.52 -8.04 -4.65
C ALA A 153 22.46 -9.33 -5.49
N THR A 154 23.51 -10.14 -5.49
CA THR A 154 23.57 -11.41 -6.23
C THR A 154 22.46 -12.36 -5.81
N LYS A 155 22.24 -12.54 -4.50
CA LYS A 155 21.15 -13.40 -3.99
C LYS A 155 19.77 -12.93 -4.47
N LEU A 156 19.51 -11.62 -4.42
CA LEU A 156 18.26 -11.04 -4.92
C LEU A 156 18.08 -11.25 -6.42
N ILE A 157 19.14 -11.02 -7.20
CA ILE A 157 19.15 -11.20 -8.65
C ILE A 157 18.82 -12.64 -9.03
N GLN A 158 19.51 -13.61 -8.42
CA GLN A 158 19.31 -15.02 -8.71
C GLN A 158 17.89 -15.46 -8.34
N ASN A 159 17.43 -15.12 -7.13
CA ASN A 159 16.10 -15.48 -6.67
C ASN A 159 15.00 -14.93 -7.58
N ILE A 160 15.06 -13.64 -7.96
CA ILE A 160 14.02 -13.07 -8.84
C ILE A 160 14.15 -13.58 -10.27
N TRP A 161 15.36 -13.90 -10.75
CA TRP A 161 15.53 -14.54 -12.04
C TRP A 161 14.84 -15.91 -12.08
N ILE A 162 15.05 -16.74 -11.07
CA ILE A 162 14.44 -18.07 -11.00
C ILE A 162 12.92 -17.95 -10.85
N ASN A 163 12.45 -17.23 -9.83
CA ASN A 163 11.06 -17.26 -9.36
C ASN A 163 10.16 -16.15 -9.93
N GLY A 164 10.76 -15.13 -10.55
CA GLY A 164 10.03 -13.97 -11.04
C GLY A 164 9.27 -14.22 -12.32
N ASN A 165 8.06 -13.65 -12.40
CA ASN A 165 7.31 -13.53 -13.64
C ASN A 165 7.61 -12.17 -14.28
N PHE A 166 8.21 -12.20 -15.46
CA PHE A 166 8.63 -11.01 -16.21
C PHE A 166 7.75 -10.83 -17.44
N GLY A 167 7.55 -9.58 -17.86
CA GLY A 167 7.17 -9.32 -19.25
C GLY A 167 8.40 -9.43 -20.15
N ALA A 168 8.24 -9.80 -21.43
CA ALA A 168 9.37 -10.05 -22.34
C ALA A 168 10.41 -8.91 -22.38
N LYS A 169 9.95 -7.64 -22.46
CA LYS A 169 10.85 -6.47 -22.44
C LYS A 169 11.59 -6.32 -21.11
N GLN A 170 10.91 -6.57 -20.00
CA GLN A 170 11.46 -6.49 -18.65
C GLN A 170 12.49 -7.60 -18.42
N GLU A 171 12.22 -8.82 -18.89
CA GLU A 171 13.14 -9.95 -18.84
C GLU A 171 14.43 -9.65 -19.60
N ALA A 172 14.33 -9.19 -20.85
CA ALA A 172 15.49 -8.84 -21.66
C ALA A 172 16.35 -7.74 -21.02
N GLN A 173 15.72 -6.72 -20.44
CA GLN A 173 16.43 -5.65 -19.72
C GLN A 173 17.12 -6.19 -18.46
N PHE A 174 16.42 -6.99 -17.67
CA PHE A 174 16.94 -7.60 -16.45
C PHE A 174 18.14 -8.50 -16.74
N TYR A 175 18.01 -9.39 -17.72
CA TYR A 175 19.08 -10.29 -18.14
C TYR A 175 20.30 -9.50 -18.65
N ARG A 176 20.09 -8.51 -19.52
CA ARG A 176 21.19 -7.66 -20.01
C ARG A 176 21.95 -7.00 -18.88
N GLN A 177 21.25 -6.54 -17.84
CA GLN A 177 21.87 -5.85 -16.72
C GLN A 177 22.60 -6.79 -15.76
N PHE A 178 22.08 -8.00 -15.53
CA PHE A 178 22.51 -8.84 -14.41
C PHE A 178 23.03 -10.24 -14.76
N ARG A 179 23.11 -10.63 -16.04
CA ARG A 179 23.57 -11.96 -16.46
C ARG A 179 24.88 -12.43 -15.82
N GLN A 180 25.81 -11.51 -15.52
CA GLN A 180 27.10 -11.84 -14.89
C GLN A 180 26.99 -12.31 -13.43
N TYR A 181 25.82 -12.19 -12.80
CA TYR A 181 25.56 -12.64 -11.43
C TYR A 181 24.74 -13.95 -11.38
N MET A 182 24.41 -14.53 -12.53
CA MET A 182 23.64 -15.76 -12.64
C MET A 182 24.56 -16.92 -12.97
N THR A 183 24.24 -18.10 -12.45
CA THR A 183 24.94 -19.34 -12.78
C THR A 183 24.12 -20.16 -13.78
N ARG A 184 24.76 -21.18 -14.36
CA ARG A 184 24.08 -22.14 -15.25
C ARG A 184 22.88 -22.79 -14.55
N GLU A 185 23.05 -23.14 -13.29
CA GLU A 185 22.03 -23.78 -12.44
C GLU A 185 20.80 -22.87 -12.30
N ASN A 186 20.99 -21.56 -12.11
CA ASN A 186 19.86 -20.62 -12.04
C ASN A 186 19.06 -20.56 -13.35
N HIS A 187 19.71 -20.76 -14.51
CA HIS A 187 19.02 -20.84 -15.79
C HIS A 187 18.20 -22.13 -15.94
N ILE A 188 18.75 -23.26 -15.47
CA ILE A 188 18.06 -24.56 -15.47
C ILE A 188 16.84 -24.50 -14.55
N GLU A 189 17.01 -24.02 -13.32
CA GLU A 189 15.91 -23.89 -12.35
C GLU A 189 14.78 -22.99 -12.86
N ARG A 190 15.12 -21.87 -13.54
CA ARG A 190 14.12 -21.00 -14.16
C ARG A 190 13.36 -21.74 -15.27
N LEU A 191 14.08 -22.42 -16.16
CA LEU A 191 13.50 -23.15 -17.28
C LEU A 191 12.54 -24.23 -16.79
N GLU A 192 12.97 -25.06 -15.83
CA GLU A 192 12.15 -26.11 -15.23
C GLU A 192 10.87 -25.53 -14.61
N ARG A 193 10.98 -24.46 -13.82
CA ARG A 193 9.81 -23.80 -13.23
C ARG A 193 8.83 -23.29 -14.30
N LEU A 194 9.33 -22.60 -15.33
CA LEU A 194 8.49 -22.03 -16.39
C LEU A 194 7.77 -23.12 -17.21
N LEU A 195 8.47 -24.20 -17.55
CA LEU A 195 7.88 -25.36 -18.22
C LEU A 195 6.74 -25.97 -17.40
N TRP A 196 6.93 -26.11 -16.08
CA TRP A 196 5.88 -26.61 -15.18
C TRP A 196 4.69 -25.66 -15.02
N GLU A 197 4.91 -24.36 -15.15
CA GLU A 197 3.85 -23.35 -15.13
C GLU A 197 3.17 -23.15 -16.51
N GLY A 198 3.63 -23.84 -17.56
CA GLY A 198 3.12 -23.69 -18.92
C GLY A 198 3.39 -22.32 -19.54
N LYS A 199 4.56 -21.72 -19.24
CA LYS A 199 4.98 -20.39 -19.70
C LYS A 199 6.18 -20.42 -20.63
#